data_AF-A0A946VD24-F1
#
_entry.id   AF-A0A946VD24-F1
#
_cell.length_a   1.000
_cell.length_b   1.000
_cell.length_c   1.000
_cell.angle_alpha   90.00
_cell.angle_beta   90.00
_cell.angle_gamma   90.00
#
_symmetry.space_group_name_H-M   'P 1'
#
loop_
_entity.id
_entity.type
_entity.pdbx_description
1 polymer ?
#
loop_
_entity_poly.entity_id
_entity_poly.type
_entity_poly.pdbx_seq_one_letter_code
_entity_poly.pdbx_strand_id
1 'polypeptide(L)'
;VVIYFTAINAALGAIIAFGVVYNTMRIAMAERARELASLRVLGYTRAEVAYTLLGELALLTLLSLVPGFLLGVLLCDILASGLQNDLYRLPLVLTAYTYGFSAFIVILSAVASGLIILRQVYRLDLVAVLKTRE
;
A
#
# COMPACT_ATOMS: atom_id res chain seq x y z
N VAL A 1 -1.56 15.81 24.74
CA VAL A 1 -2.55 16.08 23.67
C VAL A 1 -1.95 15.88 22.28
N VAL A 2 -0.82 16.53 21.95
CA VAL A 2 -0.17 16.41 20.63
C VAL A 2 0.17 14.96 20.24
N ILE A 3 0.80 14.18 21.12
CA ILE A 3 1.14 12.76 20.83
C ILE A 3 -0.10 11.92 20.52
N TYR A 4 -1.20 12.11 21.26
CA TYR A 4 -2.46 11.39 21.01
C TYR A 4 -3.07 11.77 19.67
N PHE A 5 -3.11 13.07 19.34
CA PHE A 5 -3.61 13.54 18.05
C PHE A 5 -2.76 12.98 16.89
N THR A 6 -1.43 13.04 17.01
CA THR A 6 -0.52 12.47 16.00
C THR A 6 -0.73 10.96 15.86
N ALA A 7 -0.88 10.22 16.96
CA ALA A 7 -1.10 8.78 16.92
C ALA A 7 -2.42 8.40 16.22
N ILE A 8 -3.51 9.11 16.51
CA ILE A 8 -4.81 8.87 15.88
C ILE A 8 -4.74 9.15 14.37
N ASN A 9 -4.16 10.28 13.97
CA ASN A 9 -4.01 10.61 12.54
C ASN A 9 -3.09 9.61 11.81
N ALA A 10 -1.99 9.21 12.43
CA ALA A 10 -1.10 8.19 11.88
C ALA A 10 -1.81 6.85 11.71
N ALA A 11 -2.64 6.45 12.69
CA ALA A 11 -3.43 5.23 12.60
C ALA A 11 -4.48 5.29 11.48
N LEU A 12 -5.22 6.39 11.36
CA LEU A 12 -6.18 6.59 10.26
C LEU A 12 -5.49 6.55 8.90
N GLY A 13 -4.37 7.25 8.76
CA GLY A 13 -3.56 7.23 7.54
C GLY A 13 -3.07 5.83 7.20
N ALA A 14 -2.58 5.07 8.19
CA ALA A 14 -2.14 3.70 8.01
C ALA A 14 -3.28 2.77 7.53
N ILE A 15 -4.48 2.90 8.11
CA ILE A 15 -5.67 2.13 7.71
C ILE A 15 -6.05 2.44 6.25
N ILE A 16 -6.07 3.72 5.87
CA ILE A 16 -6.39 4.14 4.51
C ILE A 16 -5.34 3.59 3.53
N ALA A 17 -4.05 3.77 3.84
CA ALA A 17 -2.96 3.28 3.01
C ALA A 17 -3.05 1.75 2.82
N PHE A 18 -3.28 1.00 3.90
CA PHE A 18 -3.46 -0.44 3.85
C PHE A 18 -4.68 -0.83 2.99
N GLY A 19 -5.81 -0.15 3.16
CA GLY A 19 -7.03 -0.43 2.41
C GLY A 19 -6.87 -0.20 0.90
N VAL A 20 -6.23 0.91 0.51
CA VAL A 20 -5.94 1.23 -0.89
C VAL A 20 -5.00 0.19 -1.49
N VAL A 21 -3.88 -0.09 -0.82
CA VAL A 21 -2.88 -1.05 -1.32
C VAL A 21 -3.48 -2.46 -1.44
N TYR A 22 -4.25 -2.90 -0.45
CA TYR A 22 -4.97 -4.17 -0.50
C TYR A 22 -5.92 -4.24 -1.69
N ASN A 23 -6.70 -3.17 -1.94
CA ASN A 23 -7.66 -3.15 -3.03
C ASN A 23 -6.97 -3.18 -4.40
N THR A 24 -5.92 -2.38 -4.59
CA THR A 24 -5.11 -2.39 -5.81
C THR A 24 -4.55 -3.78 -6.09
N MET A 25 -3.98 -4.43 -5.07
CA MET A 25 -3.41 -5.76 -5.22
C MET A 25 -4.49 -6.83 -5.47
N ARG A 26 -5.68 -6.70 -4.88
CA ARG A 26 -6.85 -7.54 -5.18
C ARG A 26 -7.29 -7.42 -6.64
N ILE A 27 -7.31 -6.20 -7.18
CA ILE A 27 -7.66 -5.94 -8.59
C ILE A 27 -6.60 -6.56 -9.51
N ALA A 28 -5.31 -6.28 -9.26
CA ALA A 28 -4.21 -6.85 -10.02
C ALA A 28 -4.23 -8.39 -10.00
N MET A 29 -4.58 -9.01 -8.85
CA MET A 29 -4.78 -10.44 -8.76
C MET A 29 -5.98 -10.93 -9.59
N ALA A 30 -7.09 -10.19 -9.64
CA ALA A 30 -8.27 -10.55 -10.41
C ALA A 30 -8.04 -10.46 -11.93
N GLU A 31 -7.28 -9.46 -12.38
CA GLU A 31 -6.85 -9.31 -13.77
C GLU A 31 -5.90 -10.46 -14.16
N ARG A 32 -4.86 -10.68 -13.35
CA ARG A 32 -3.92 -11.79 -13.52
C ARG A 32 -4.57 -13.16 -13.34
N ALA A 33 -5.68 -13.30 -12.62
CA ALA A 33 -6.40 -14.57 -12.49
C ALA A 33 -6.99 -15.03 -13.82
N ARG A 34 -7.42 -14.10 -14.69
CA ARG A 34 -7.85 -14.42 -16.06
C ARG A 34 -6.68 -14.86 -16.93
N GLU A 35 -5.54 -14.19 -16.81
CA GLU A 35 -4.29 -14.59 -17.50
C GLU A 35 -3.72 -15.91 -16.95
N LEU A 36 -3.86 -16.17 -15.66
CA LEU A 36 -3.48 -17.43 -15.00
C LEU A 36 -4.28 -18.61 -15.52
N ALA A 37 -5.54 -18.41 -15.89
CA ALA A 37 -6.36 -19.47 -16.47
C ALA A 37 -5.82 -19.91 -17.84
N SER A 38 -5.33 -18.98 -18.66
CA SER A 38 -4.66 -19.31 -19.93
C SER A 38 -3.23 -19.80 -19.72
N LEU A 39 -2.46 -19.22 -18.79
CA LEU A 39 -1.10 -19.65 -18.46
C LEU A 39 -1.04 -21.03 -17.77
N ARG A 40 -2.11 -21.45 -17.08
CA ARG A 40 -2.23 -22.83 -16.56
C ARG A 40 -2.31 -23.87 -17.67
N VAL A 41 -2.85 -23.52 -18.84
CA VAL A 41 -2.82 -24.41 -20.02
C VAL A 41 -1.39 -24.53 -20.56
N LEU A 42 -0.57 -23.50 -20.35
CA LEU A 42 0.87 -23.46 -20.69
C LEU A 42 1.80 -24.01 -19.59
N GLY A 43 1.28 -24.41 -18.42
CA GLY A 43 2.05 -25.09 -17.36
C GLY A 43 2.71 -24.19 -16.30
N TYR A 44 2.37 -22.90 -16.22
CA TYR A 44 2.93 -21.99 -15.21
C TYR A 44 2.45 -22.27 -13.78
N THR A 45 3.33 -22.01 -12.80
CA THR A 45 3.07 -22.23 -11.37
C THR A 45 2.48 -20.98 -10.69
N ARG A 46 1.72 -21.20 -9.61
CA ARG A 46 1.12 -20.12 -8.80
C ARG A 46 2.17 -19.20 -8.17
N ALA A 47 3.36 -19.74 -7.90
CA ALA A 47 4.46 -19.00 -7.28
C ALA A 47 5.06 -17.96 -8.23
N GLU A 48 5.19 -18.26 -9.52
CA GLU A 48 5.73 -17.33 -10.53
C GLU A 48 4.83 -16.11 -10.71
N VAL A 49 3.51 -16.31 -10.69
CA VAL A 49 2.57 -15.19 -10.79
C VAL A 49 2.53 -14.36 -9.52
N ALA A 50 2.56 -14.98 -8.34
CA ALA A 50 2.67 -14.25 -7.08
C ALA A 50 3.96 -13.41 -7.02
N TYR A 51 5.09 -13.95 -7.49
CA TYR A 51 6.36 -13.22 -7.56
C TYR A 51 6.28 -11.99 -8.45
N THR A 52 5.65 -12.12 -9.62
CA THR A 52 5.49 -11.01 -10.58
C THR A 52 4.61 -9.90 -9.99
N LEU A 53 3.50 -10.27 -9.36
CA LEU A 53 2.56 -9.33 -8.72
C LEU A 53 3.20 -8.58 -7.54
N LEU A 54 3.99 -9.27 -6.72
CA LEU A 54 4.72 -8.62 -5.63
C LEU A 54 5.82 -7.70 -6.13
N GLY A 55 6.50 -8.07 -7.23
CA GLY A 55 7.47 -7.21 -7.88
C GLY A 55 6.84 -5.90 -8.37
N GLU A 56 5.68 -6.00 -9.02
CA GLU A 56 4.90 -4.84 -9.47
C GLU A 56 4.46 -3.96 -8.29
N LEU A 57 3.94 -4.57 -7.21
CA LEU A 57 3.60 -3.86 -5.98
C LEU A 57 4.81 -3.15 -5.37
N ALA A 58 5.95 -3.83 -5.26
CA ALA A 58 7.18 -3.28 -4.69
C ALA A 58 7.68 -2.08 -5.50
N LEU A 59 7.64 -2.18 -6.83
CA LEU A 59 8.02 -1.09 -7.72
C LEU A 59 7.06 0.10 -7.60
N LEU A 60 5.74 -0.15 -7.63
CA LEU A 60 4.74 0.89 -7.49
C LEU A 60 4.84 1.62 -6.15
N THR A 61 5.06 0.88 -5.06
CA THR A 61 5.18 1.46 -3.71
C THR A 61 6.46 2.29 -3.56
N LEU A 62 7.59 1.81 -4.09
CA LEU A 62 8.83 2.59 -4.15
C LEU A 62 8.67 3.87 -4.97
N LEU A 63 8.05 3.76 -6.15
CA LEU A 63 7.84 4.92 -7.02
C LEU A 63 6.86 5.93 -6.41
N SER A 64 5.90 5.47 -5.60
CA SER A 64 4.91 6.31 -4.93
C SER A 64 5.47 7.13 -3.76
N LEU A 65 6.60 6.73 -3.17
CA LEU A 65 7.21 7.46 -2.05
C LEU A 65 7.65 8.87 -2.47
N VAL A 66 8.24 9.01 -3.66
CA VAL A 66 8.74 10.30 -4.17
C VAL A 66 7.62 11.35 -4.32
N PRO A 67 6.55 11.10 -5.08
CA PRO A 67 5.42 12.04 -5.17
C PRO A 67 4.69 12.16 -3.84
N GLY A 68 4.63 11.10 -3.02
CA GLY A 68 4.01 11.16 -1.70
C GLY A 68 4.69 12.16 -0.76
N PHE A 69 6.03 12.15 -0.71
CA PHE A 69 6.78 13.13 0.08
C PHE A 69 6.68 14.53 -0.50
N LEU A 70 6.77 14.68 -1.82
CA LEU A 70 6.67 15.98 -2.47
C LEU A 70 5.30 16.64 -2.19
N LEU A 71 4.21 15.89 -2.36
CA LEU A 71 2.86 16.36 -2.08
C LEU A 71 2.64 16.61 -0.58
N GLY A 72 3.22 15.79 0.29
CA GLY A 72 3.15 15.99 1.74
C GLY A 72 3.77 17.32 2.17
N VAL A 73 4.94 17.66 1.64
CA VAL A 73 5.60 18.95 1.91
C VAL A 73 4.78 20.11 1.37
N LEU A 74 4.29 20.00 0.13
CA LEU A 74 3.46 21.04 -0.49
C LEU A 74 2.19 21.30 0.31
N LEU A 75 1.51 20.25 0.78
CA LEU A 75 0.34 20.36 1.65
C LEU A 75 0.68 21.03 2.98
N CYS A 76 1.79 20.66 3.62
CA CYS A 76 2.23 21.30 4.85
C CYS A 76 2.50 22.80 4.64
N ASP A 77 3.10 23.19 3.52
CA ASP A 77 3.39 24.58 3.18
C ASP A 77 2.11 25.41 2.93
N ILE A 78 1.17 24.85 2.15
CA ILE A 78 -0.14 25.47 1.91
C ILE A 78 -0.93 25.63 3.21
N LEU A 79 -0.91 24.63 4.10
CA LEU A 79 -1.59 24.71 5.39
C LEU A 79 -0.93 25.73 6.32
N ALA A 80 0.41 25.77 6.36
CA ALA A 80 1.13 26.72 7.21
C ALA A 80 0.90 28.16 6.75
N SER A 81 0.93 28.42 5.44
CA SER A 81 0.65 29.74 4.88
C SER A 81 -0.81 30.17 5.09
N GLY A 82 -1.77 29.25 4.97
CA GLY A 82 -3.19 29.55 5.23
C GLY A 82 -3.54 29.81 6.70
N LEU A 83 -2.73 29.31 7.64
CA LEU A 83 -2.92 29.49 9.08
C LEU A 83 -2.11 30.67 9.66
N GLN A 84 -1.23 31.29 8.88
CA GLN A 84 -0.48 32.48 9.31
C GLN A 84 -1.44 33.66 9.51
N ASN A 85 -1.75 33.98 10.77
CA ASN A 85 -2.30 35.26 11.18
C ASN A 85 -1.18 36.08 11.86
N ASP A 86 -1.32 37.41 11.88
CA ASP A 86 -0.31 38.38 12.36
C ASP A 86 0.29 38.12 13.76
N LEU A 87 -0.32 37.24 14.58
CA LEU A 87 0.18 36.85 15.90
C LEU A 87 0.83 35.46 16.00
N TYR A 88 0.70 34.57 15.00
CA TYR A 88 1.21 33.19 15.08
C TYR A 88 1.89 32.76 13.78
N ARG A 89 3.21 32.53 13.85
CA ARG A 89 3.95 31.78 12.82
C ARG A 89 4.05 30.33 13.29
N LEU A 90 3.45 29.40 12.54
CA LEU A 90 3.65 27.97 12.72
C LEU A 90 4.99 27.56 12.07
N PRO A 91 6.05 27.25 12.84
CA PRO A 91 7.29 26.78 12.24
C PRO A 91 7.08 25.36 11.69
N LEU A 92 7.24 25.21 10.37
CA LEU A 92 7.27 23.90 9.71
C LEU A 92 8.58 23.19 10.04
N VAL A 93 8.57 22.36 11.08
CA VAL A 93 9.73 21.53 11.45
C VAL A 93 9.61 20.16 10.79
N LEU A 94 10.06 20.07 9.54
CA LEU A 94 10.17 18.81 8.81
C LEU A 94 11.50 18.12 9.16
N THR A 95 11.45 17.16 10.08
CA THR A 95 12.64 16.41 10.51
C THR A 95 12.80 15.13 9.68
N ALA A 96 14.03 14.69 9.44
CA ALA A 96 14.32 13.41 8.75
C ALA A 96 13.60 12.21 9.40
N TYR A 97 13.39 12.25 10.72
CA TYR A 97 12.60 11.27 11.46
C TYR A 97 11.16 11.16 10.96
N THR A 98 10.50 12.28 10.65
CA THR A 98 9.11 12.30 10.18
C THR A 98 8.99 11.63 8.82
N TYR A 99 9.90 11.92 7.89
CA TYR A 99 9.95 11.25 6.60
C TYR A 99 10.22 9.76 6.73
N GLY A 100 11.19 9.38 7.57
CA GLY A 100 11.52 7.98 7.83
C GLY A 100 10.34 7.20 8.42
N PHE A 101 9.64 7.79 9.39
CA PHE A 101 8.47 7.18 10.01
C PHE A 101 7.30 7.03 9.02
N SER A 102 7.04 8.05 8.19
CA SER A 102 6.01 7.98 7.14
C SER A 102 6.35 6.92 6.09
N ALA A 103 7.60 6.86 5.60
CA ALA A 103 8.05 5.81 4.69
C ALA A 103 7.88 4.42 5.31
N PHE A 104 8.28 4.27 6.57
CA PHE A 104 8.19 3.00 7.29
C PHE A 104 6.74 2.51 7.37
N ILE A 105 5.78 3.37 7.69
CA ILE A 105 4.36 2.99 7.73
C ILE A 105 3.87 2.53 6.34
N VAL A 106 4.21 3.26 5.29
CA VAL A 106 3.76 2.92 3.92
C VAL A 106 4.35 1.57 3.48
N ILE A 107 5.65 1.37 3.69
CA ILE A 107 6.34 0.11 3.36
C ILE A 107 5.75 -1.04 4.18
N LEU A 108 5.54 -0.84 5.49
CA LEU A 108 4.96 -1.85 6.37
C LEU A 108 3.55 -2.24 5.91
N SER A 109 2.71 -1.27 5.57
CA SER A 109 1.37 -1.51 5.03
C SER A 109 1.43 -2.28 3.71
N ALA A 110 2.32 -1.91 2.81
CA ALA A 110 2.51 -2.61 1.54
C ALA A 110 2.95 -4.06 1.72
N VAL A 111 3.93 -4.30 2.60
CA VAL A 111 4.39 -5.65 2.94
C VAL A 111 3.26 -6.46 3.58
N ALA A 112 2.51 -5.88 4.51
CA ALA A 112 1.38 -6.55 5.15
C ALA A 112 0.30 -6.95 4.14
N SER A 113 -0.10 -6.04 3.25
CA SER A 113 -1.07 -6.34 2.18
C SER A 113 -0.55 -7.40 1.22
N GLY A 114 0.73 -7.33 0.82
CA GLY A 114 1.37 -8.33 -0.04
C GLY A 114 1.41 -9.72 0.59
N LEU A 115 1.76 -9.82 1.89
CA LEU A 115 1.78 -11.08 2.63
C LEU A 115 0.39 -11.72 2.78
N ILE A 116 -0.66 -10.91 2.98
CA ILE A 116 -2.04 -11.40 3.06
C ILE A 116 -2.45 -12.03 1.73
N ILE A 117 -2.11 -11.39 0.61
CA ILE A 117 -2.49 -11.86 -0.72
C ILE A 117 -1.67 -13.07 -1.13
N LEU A 118 -0.37 -13.12 -0.80
CA LEU A 118 0.43 -14.33 -0.88
C LEU A 118 -0.28 -15.50 -0.19
N ARG A 119 -0.67 -15.29 1.08
CA ARG A 119 -1.42 -16.31 1.82
C ARG A 119 -2.71 -16.69 1.11
N GLN A 120 -3.46 -15.74 0.55
CA GLN A 120 -4.71 -16.00 -0.16
C GLN A 120 -4.50 -16.81 -1.45
N VAL A 121 -3.44 -16.52 -2.21
CA VAL A 121 -3.04 -17.29 -3.41
C VAL A 121 -2.70 -18.74 -3.03
N TYR A 122 -1.94 -18.94 -1.96
CA TYR A 122 -1.59 -20.29 -1.47
C TYR A 122 -2.78 -21.02 -0.83
N ARG A 123 -3.73 -20.31 -0.19
CA ARG A 123 -4.93 -20.90 0.41
C ARG A 123 -6.02 -21.26 -0.59
N LEU A 124 -5.97 -20.73 -1.82
CA LEU A 124 -6.88 -21.10 -2.92
C LEU A 124 -6.53 -22.48 -3.52
N ASP A 125 -6.15 -23.43 -2.66
CA ASP A 125 -5.73 -24.77 -3.07
C ASP A 125 -6.91 -25.69 -3.36
N LEU A 126 -7.08 -25.93 -4.65
CA LEU A 126 -7.42 -27.15 -5.38
C LEU A 126 -8.54 -28.11 -4.97
N VAL A 127 -9.30 -27.90 -3.89
CA VAL A 127 -10.44 -28.81 -3.57
C VAL A 127 -11.76 -28.35 -4.21
N ALA A 128 -11.89 -27.06 -4.57
CA ALA A 128 -13.16 -26.53 -5.11
C ALA A 128 -13.38 -26.80 -6.62
N VAL A 129 -12.32 -26.97 -7.41
CA VAL A 129 -12.43 -27.13 -8.88
C VAL A 129 -12.73 -28.58 -9.30
N LEU A 130 -12.52 -29.55 -8.40
CA LEU A 130 -12.84 -30.96 -8.65
C LEU A 130 -14.26 -31.37 -8.24
N LYS A 131 -15.06 -30.48 -7.64
CA LYS A 131 -16.40 -30.82 -7.12
C LYS A 131 -17.58 -30.24 -7.92
N THR A 132 -17.32 -29.48 -8.98
CA THR A 132 -18.36 -29.03 -9.94
C THR A 132 -18.40 -29.90 -11.19
N ARG A 133 -17.78 -31.08 -11.14
CA ARG A 133 -17.79 -32.08 -12.21
C ARG A 133 -18.40 -33.42 -11.77
N GLU A 134 -19.37 -33.34 -10.87
CA GLU A 134 -20.45 -34.32 -10.74
C GLU A 134 -21.79 -33.59 -10.83
#